data_AF-A0A060BXZ1-F1
#
_entry.id   AF-A0A060BXZ1-F1
#
_cell.length_a   1.000
_cell.length_b   1.000
_cell.length_c   1.000
_cell.angle_alpha   90.00
_cell.angle_beta   90.00
_cell.angle_gamma   90.00
#
_symmetry.space_group_name_H-M   'P 1'
#
loop_
_entity.id
_entity.type
_entity.pdbx_description
1 polymer ?
#
loop_
_entity_poly.entity_id
_entity_poly.type
_entity_poly.pdbx_seq_one_letter_code
_entity_poly.pdbx_strand_id
1 'polypeptide(L)'
;FAYPGNLALNTGGYAYDRRVISGLGDLGWSVTPLPLGDGFPAPAPDVKSEAERMLSDLPDGTLLLIDGLAYGVLDEWAAREANRLRIVALVHHPLALETGLDIGRQGLLHGSERRSLSFARHVVVTSPMTARGLAEHYGVSPDNVTVALPGT
;
A
#
# COMPACT_ATOMS: atom_id res chain seq x y z
N PHE A 1 -0.03 9.38 -5.48
CA PHE A 1 0.17 8.70 -4.19
C PHE A 1 -1.21 8.43 -3.63
N ALA A 2 -1.63 7.16 -3.58
CA ALA A 2 -2.94 6.80 -3.02
C ALA A 2 -2.81 6.38 -1.56
N TYR A 3 -3.69 6.87 -0.70
CA TYR A 3 -3.64 6.64 0.74
C TYR A 3 -5.06 6.49 1.31
N PRO A 4 -5.26 5.66 2.35
CA PRO A 4 -6.53 5.61 3.05
C PRO A 4 -6.67 6.78 4.03
N GLY A 5 -7.92 7.14 4.30
CA GLY A 5 -8.34 8.08 5.32
C GLY A 5 -7.77 9.49 5.16
N ASN A 6 -7.44 10.13 6.28
CA ASN A 6 -7.00 11.51 6.32
C ASN A 6 -5.50 11.62 6.59
N LEU A 7 -4.75 11.97 5.54
CA LEU A 7 -3.31 12.20 5.58
C LEU A 7 -2.89 13.31 6.55
N ALA A 8 -3.79 14.17 7.04
CA ALA A 8 -3.47 15.17 8.06
C ALA A 8 -3.41 14.60 9.49
N LEU A 9 -3.88 13.37 9.72
CA LEU A 9 -3.83 12.73 11.03
C LEU A 9 -2.38 12.51 11.49
N ASN A 10 -2.15 12.69 12.79
CA ASN A 10 -0.82 12.62 13.38
C ASN A 10 -0.44 11.17 13.76
N THR A 11 -0.25 10.32 12.75
CA THR A 11 0.26 8.96 12.91
C THR A 11 1.66 8.84 12.29
N GLY A 12 2.43 7.85 12.73
CA GLY A 12 3.77 7.58 12.16
C GLY A 12 3.73 7.27 10.66
N GLY A 13 2.78 6.42 10.23
CA GLY A 13 2.60 6.06 8.83
C GLY A 13 2.27 7.28 7.95
N TYR A 14 1.29 8.09 8.33
CA TYR A 14 0.95 9.29 7.55
C TYR A 14 2.03 10.37 7.61
N ALA A 15 2.79 10.47 8.71
CA ALA A 15 3.96 11.35 8.75
C ALA A 15 5.00 10.93 7.70
N TYR A 16 5.24 9.63 7.58
CA TYR A 16 6.13 9.08 6.57
C TYR A 16 5.58 9.33 5.16
N ASP A 17 4.30 9.08 4.90
CA ASP A 17 3.66 9.31 3.59
C ASP A 17 3.75 10.77 3.16
N ARG A 18 3.48 11.72 4.07
CA ARG A 18 3.66 13.16 3.83
C ARG A 18 5.11 13.47 3.45
N ARG A 19 6.08 12.86 4.14
CA ARG A 19 7.50 13.06 3.84
C ARG A 19 7.89 12.47 2.49
N VAL A 20 7.34 11.33 2.10
CA VAL A 20 7.55 10.73 0.77
C VAL A 20 6.98 11.64 -0.33
N ILE A 21 5.74 12.11 -0.18
CA ILE A 21 5.11 13.01 -1.15
C ILE A 21 5.95 14.30 -1.32
N SER A 22 6.33 14.92 -0.20
CA SER A 22 7.19 16.12 -0.21
C SER A 22 8.55 15.83 -0.85
N GLY A 23 9.24 14.76 -0.44
CA GLY A 23 10.57 14.43 -0.95
C GLY A 23 10.59 14.10 -2.44
N LEU A 24 9.54 13.44 -2.95
CA LEU A 24 9.36 13.25 -4.39
C LEU A 24 9.17 14.59 -5.12
N GLY A 25 8.38 15.50 -4.54
CA GLY A 25 8.24 16.87 -5.04
C GLY A 25 9.55 17.63 -5.09
N ASP A 26 10.35 17.55 -4.03
CA ASP A 26 11.69 18.18 -3.95
C ASP A 26 12.64 17.62 -5.02
N LEU A 27 12.45 16.37 -5.44
CA LEU A 27 13.19 15.70 -6.52
C LEU A 27 12.62 15.99 -7.93
N GLY A 28 11.63 16.88 -8.04
CA GLY A 28 11.04 17.31 -9.32
C GLY A 28 9.91 16.42 -9.84
N TRP A 29 9.40 15.49 -9.03
CA TRP A 29 8.23 14.69 -9.42
C TRP A 29 6.93 15.47 -9.20
N SER A 30 6.00 15.34 -10.14
CA SER A 30 4.61 15.75 -9.90
C SER A 30 3.87 14.61 -9.19
N VAL A 31 3.48 14.84 -7.94
CA VAL A 31 2.76 13.85 -7.13
C VAL A 31 1.35 14.34 -6.85
N THR A 32 0.36 13.63 -7.39
CA THR A 32 -1.06 13.86 -7.06
C THR A 32 -1.46 12.96 -5.90
N PRO A 33 -1.80 13.50 -4.72
CA PRO A 33 -2.37 12.71 -3.63
C PRO A 33 -3.79 12.26 -3.99
N LEU A 34 -4.13 11.00 -3.69
CA LEU A 34 -5.44 10.40 -3.98
C LEU A 34 -6.00 9.76 -2.69
N PRO A 35 -6.92 10.43 -1.97
CA PRO A 35 -7.54 9.86 -0.79
C PRO A 35 -8.53 8.75 -1.18
N LEU A 36 -8.42 7.58 -0.55
CA LEU A 36 -9.26 6.41 -0.83
C LEU A 36 -10.48 6.28 0.11
N GLY A 37 -10.63 7.22 1.05
CA GLY A 37 -11.67 7.15 2.08
C GLY A 37 -11.25 6.38 3.32
N ASP A 38 -12.10 6.43 4.35
CA ASP A 38 -11.80 5.93 5.70
C ASP A 38 -12.06 4.43 5.89
N GLY A 39 -11.64 3.89 7.03
CA GLY A 39 -12.02 2.55 7.48
C GLY A 39 -11.10 1.42 7.00
N PHE A 40 -10.10 1.69 6.17
CA PHE A 40 -9.06 0.69 5.86
C PHE A 40 -8.30 0.26 7.13
N PRO A 41 -7.99 -1.05 7.27
CA PRO A 41 -8.09 -2.13 6.27
C PRO A 41 -9.42 -2.88 6.26
N ALA A 42 -10.46 -2.35 6.91
CA ALA A 42 -11.81 -2.93 6.91
C ALA A 42 -12.86 -1.88 6.46
N PRO A 43 -12.71 -1.28 5.27
CA PRO A 43 -13.60 -0.22 4.82
C PRO A 43 -15.02 -0.76 4.65
N ALA A 44 -16.01 0.13 4.78
CA ALA A 44 -17.37 -0.20 4.39
C ALA A 44 -17.40 -0.55 2.88
N PRO A 45 -18.34 -1.41 2.41
CA PRO A 45 -18.35 -1.87 1.03
C PRO A 45 -18.42 -0.74 -0.01
N ASP A 46 -19.19 0.31 0.27
CA ASP A 46 -19.31 1.51 -0.57
C ASP A 46 -17.99 2.29 -0.65
N VAL A 47 -17.29 2.45 0.48
CA VAL A 47 -15.97 3.09 0.52
C VAL A 47 -14.96 2.28 -0.28
N LYS A 48 -14.98 0.94 -0.15
CA LYS A 48 -14.11 0.07 -0.95
C LYS A 48 -14.39 0.22 -2.44
N SER A 49 -15.66 0.16 -2.86
CA SER A 49 -16.05 0.30 -4.27
C SER A 49 -15.67 1.66 -4.84
N GLU A 50 -15.82 2.74 -4.07
CA GLU A 50 -15.43 4.07 -4.51
C GLU A 50 -13.90 4.21 -4.62
N ALA A 51 -13.14 3.65 -3.68
CA ALA A 51 -11.68 3.60 -3.76
C ALA A 51 -11.22 2.86 -5.02
N GLU A 52 -11.80 1.68 -5.30
CA GLU A 52 -11.51 0.92 -6.51
C GLU A 52 -11.86 1.71 -7.76
N ARG A 53 -13.01 2.40 -7.80
CA ARG A 53 -13.42 3.26 -8.93
C ARG A 53 -12.42 4.38 -9.18
N MET A 54 -12.04 5.12 -8.15
CA MET A 54 -11.07 6.22 -8.24
C MET A 54 -9.70 5.75 -8.74
N LEU A 55 -9.25 4.58 -8.27
CA LEU A 55 -8.02 3.96 -8.74
C LEU A 55 -8.16 3.45 -10.19
N SER A 56 -9.34 2.93 -10.55
CA SER A 56 -9.65 2.45 -11.89
C SER A 56 -9.70 3.58 -12.93
N ASP A 57 -10.12 4.78 -12.53
CA ASP A 57 -10.17 5.98 -13.39
C ASP A 57 -8.79 6.55 -13.78
N LEU A 58 -7.69 6.07 -13.15
CA LEU A 58 -6.34 6.47 -13.52
C LEU A 58 -6.02 6.04 -14.97
N PRO A 59 -5.29 6.83 -15.77
CA PRO A 59 -4.89 6.43 -17.11
C PRO A 59 -3.96 5.21 -17.14
N ASP A 60 -3.99 4.45 -18.23
CA ASP A 60 -3.05 3.35 -18.48
C ASP A 60 -1.59 3.82 -18.41
N GLY A 61 -0.73 2.98 -17.84
CA GLY A 61 0.69 3.26 -17.64
C GLY A 61 0.99 4.17 -16.44
N THR A 62 -0.03 4.66 -15.72
CA THR A 62 0.18 5.48 -14.52
C THR A 62 1.06 4.77 -13.49
N LEU A 63 2.09 5.47 -13.01
CA LEU A 63 2.89 5.04 -11.87
C LEU A 63 2.12 5.35 -10.58
N LEU A 64 1.61 4.30 -9.95
CA LEU A 64 0.82 4.40 -8.73
C LEU A 64 1.65 3.94 -7.54
N LEU A 65 2.05 4.87 -6.68
CA LEU A 65 2.49 4.56 -5.32
C LEU A 65 1.26 4.53 -4.40
N ILE A 66 1.00 3.39 -3.75
CA ILE A 66 -0.16 3.18 -2.88
C ILE A 66 0.26 2.67 -1.50
N ASP A 67 -0.35 3.23 -0.45
CA ASP A 67 -0.12 2.82 0.93
C ASP A 67 -0.66 1.39 1.20
N GLY A 68 0.14 0.59 1.89
CA GLY A 68 -0.11 -0.82 2.20
C GLY A 68 -1.34 -1.05 3.08
N LEU A 69 -1.75 -0.08 3.89
CA LEU A 69 -2.98 -0.13 4.69
C LEU A 69 -4.23 -0.22 3.80
N ALA A 70 -4.22 0.44 2.65
CA ALA A 70 -5.26 0.30 1.65
C ALA A 70 -4.99 -0.90 0.73
N TYR A 71 -3.79 -0.96 0.14
CA TYR A 71 -3.47 -1.95 -0.89
C TYR A 71 -3.56 -3.40 -0.41
N GLY A 72 -3.28 -3.65 0.88
CA GLY A 72 -3.32 -4.97 1.49
C GLY A 72 -4.69 -5.66 1.45
N VAL A 73 -5.77 -4.93 1.17
CA VAL A 73 -7.15 -5.48 1.08
C VAL A 73 -7.83 -5.23 -0.28
N LEU A 74 -7.05 -4.80 -1.27
CA LEU A 74 -7.48 -4.52 -2.64
C LEU A 74 -6.95 -5.58 -3.62
N ASP A 75 -6.82 -6.83 -3.19
CA ASP A 75 -6.21 -7.90 -3.97
C ASP A 75 -6.95 -8.22 -5.28
N GLU A 76 -8.28 -8.21 -5.25
CA GLU A 76 -9.10 -8.41 -6.46
C GLU A 76 -8.95 -7.24 -7.45
N TRP A 77 -8.89 -6.00 -6.95
CA TRP A 77 -8.65 -4.83 -7.77
C TRP A 77 -7.24 -4.86 -8.38
N ALA A 78 -6.22 -5.18 -7.57
CA ALA A 78 -4.85 -5.30 -8.02
C ALA A 78 -4.71 -6.33 -9.15
N ALA A 79 -5.37 -7.48 -9.02
CA ALA A 79 -5.38 -8.52 -10.05
C ALA A 79 -5.93 -8.03 -11.40
N ARG A 80 -6.97 -7.19 -11.39
CA ARG A 80 -7.58 -6.63 -12.61
C ARG A 80 -6.69 -5.57 -13.25
N GLU A 81 -6.04 -4.75 -12.44
CA GLU A 81 -5.40 -3.51 -12.92
C GLU A 81 -3.88 -3.59 -13.11
N ALA A 82 -3.22 -4.63 -12.59
CA ALA A 82 -1.76 -4.75 -12.60
C ALA A 82 -1.11 -4.74 -14.00
N ASN A 83 -1.87 -5.13 -15.03
CA ASN A 83 -1.35 -5.13 -16.40
C ASN A 83 -1.36 -3.75 -17.05
N ARG A 84 -2.28 -2.85 -16.65
CA ARG A 84 -2.33 -1.49 -17.19
C ARG A 84 -1.61 -0.48 -16.30
N LEU A 85 -1.67 -0.65 -14.98
CA LEU A 85 -1.03 0.26 -14.02
C LEU A 85 0.37 -0.21 -13.65
N ARG A 86 1.25 0.73 -13.31
CA ARG A 86 2.56 0.44 -12.73
C ARG A 86 2.47 0.60 -11.22
N ILE A 87 2.01 -0.44 -10.54
CA ILE A 87 1.71 -0.38 -9.10
C ILE A 87 3.00 -0.57 -8.28
N VAL A 88 3.23 0.34 -7.33
CA VAL A 88 4.26 0.25 -6.30
C VAL A 88 3.58 0.33 -4.94
N ALA A 89 3.80 -0.67 -4.09
CA ALA A 89 3.23 -0.69 -2.75
C ALA A 89 4.21 -0.09 -1.74
N LEU A 90 3.72 0.76 -0.83
CA LEU A 90 4.46 1.22 0.34
C LEU A 90 3.97 0.46 1.57
N VAL A 91 4.76 -0.47 2.09
CA VAL A 91 4.39 -1.29 3.26
C VAL A 91 5.15 -0.82 4.48
N HIS A 92 4.44 -0.18 5.41
CA HIS A 92 4.99 0.18 6.73
C HIS A 92 5.18 -1.08 7.57
N HIS A 93 4.11 -1.85 7.71
CA HIS A 93 4.05 -3.16 8.36
C HIS A 93 2.93 -3.98 7.71
N PRO A 94 3.04 -5.32 7.68
CA PRO A 94 1.93 -6.16 7.22
C PRO A 94 0.76 -6.15 8.21
N LEU A 95 -0.45 -6.01 7.69
CA LEU A 95 -1.73 -5.98 8.40
C LEU A 95 -1.99 -7.26 9.16
N ALA A 96 -1.62 -8.43 8.60
CA ALA A 96 -1.79 -9.70 9.30
C ALA A 96 -0.94 -9.82 10.58
N LEU A 97 0.02 -8.93 10.80
CA LEU A 97 0.86 -8.90 12.00
C LEU A 97 0.36 -7.87 13.05
N GLU A 98 -0.79 -7.23 12.81
CA GLU A 98 -1.37 -6.31 13.79
C GLU A 98 -1.84 -7.05 15.06
N THR A 99 -1.62 -6.41 16.20
CA THR A 99 -2.01 -6.94 17.50
C THR A 99 -3.53 -6.94 17.65
N GLY A 100 -4.09 -8.00 18.25
CA GLY A 100 -5.53 -8.08 18.55
C GLY A 100 -6.37 -8.72 17.47
N LEU A 101 -5.77 -9.24 16.39
CA LEU A 101 -6.44 -10.05 15.38
C LEU A 101 -6.65 -11.48 15.88
N ASP A 102 -7.84 -12.05 15.61
CA ASP A 102 -8.03 -13.49 15.72
C ASP A 102 -7.34 -14.24 14.56
N ILE A 103 -7.14 -15.55 14.74
CA ILE A 103 -6.43 -16.41 13.78
C ILE A 103 -7.09 -16.38 12.38
N GLY A 104 -8.42 -16.30 12.33
CA GLY A 104 -9.16 -16.24 11.06
C GLY A 104 -8.91 -14.93 10.34
N ARG A 105 -8.99 -13.80 11.05
CA ARG A 105 -8.74 -12.47 10.48
C ARG A 105 -7.30 -12.30 10.05
N GLN A 106 -6.35 -12.81 10.83
CA GLN A 106 -4.94 -12.86 10.46
C GLN A 106 -4.72 -13.63 9.16
N GLY A 107 -5.31 -14.83 9.03
CA GLY A 107 -5.20 -15.64 7.81
C GLY A 107 -5.81 -14.97 6.57
N LEU A 108 -6.97 -14.32 6.73
CA LEU A 108 -7.63 -13.58 5.66
C LEU A 108 -6.79 -12.38 5.18
N LEU A 109 -6.27 -11.58 6.11
CA LEU A 109 -5.39 -10.46 5.79
C LEU A 109 -4.12 -10.96 5.13
N HIS A 110 -3.47 -11.99 5.69
CA HIS A 110 -2.25 -12.54 5.12
C HIS A 110 -2.45 -13.01 3.67
N GLY A 111 -3.56 -13.70 3.40
CA GLY A 111 -3.89 -14.15 2.05
C GLY A 111 -4.14 -13.00 1.07
N SER A 112 -4.90 -11.97 1.49
CA SER A 112 -5.20 -10.80 0.67
C SER A 112 -3.93 -9.98 0.40
N GLU A 113 -3.14 -9.70 1.42
CA GLU A 113 -1.86 -8.99 1.31
C GLU A 113 -0.87 -9.72 0.41
N ARG A 114 -0.70 -11.03 0.58
CA ARG A 114 0.18 -11.84 -0.27
C ARG A 114 -0.26 -11.77 -1.73
N ARG A 115 -1.57 -11.83 -1.97
CA ARG A 115 -2.11 -11.74 -3.32
C ARG A 115 -1.92 -10.34 -3.90
N SER A 116 -2.24 -9.27 -3.17
CA SER A 116 -2.05 -7.90 -3.65
C SER A 116 -0.58 -7.63 -3.96
N LEU A 117 0.34 -7.98 -3.06
CA LEU A 117 1.78 -7.79 -3.27
C LEU A 117 2.32 -8.55 -4.49
N SER A 118 1.74 -9.69 -4.87
CA SER A 118 2.14 -10.41 -6.09
C SER A 118 1.87 -9.64 -7.39
N PHE A 119 1.00 -8.63 -7.33
CA PHE A 119 0.64 -7.74 -8.43
C PHE A 119 1.38 -6.39 -8.39
N ALA A 120 2.16 -6.13 -7.34
CA ALA A 120 3.01 -4.95 -7.27
C ALA A 120 4.25 -5.16 -8.14
N ARG A 121 4.58 -4.15 -8.96
CA ARG A 121 5.83 -4.14 -9.73
C ARG A 121 7.05 -3.96 -8.83
N HIS A 122 6.89 -3.23 -7.74
CA HIS A 122 7.93 -2.98 -6.74
C HIS A 122 7.30 -2.74 -5.37
N VAL A 123 8.02 -3.05 -4.31
CA VAL A 123 7.57 -2.81 -2.94
C VAL A 123 8.60 -1.96 -2.22
N VAL A 124 8.16 -0.83 -1.68
CA VAL A 124 8.95 -0.03 -0.75
C VAL A 124 8.53 -0.40 0.66
N VAL A 125 9.50 -0.65 1.53
CA VAL A 125 9.24 -0.94 2.94
C VAL A 125 10.00 0.04 3.83
N THR A 126 9.50 0.26 5.04
CA THR A 126 10.12 1.20 5.98
C THR A 126 11.17 0.57 6.89
N SER A 127 11.35 -0.76 6.84
CA SER A 127 12.39 -1.43 7.65
C SER A 127 12.99 -2.67 6.98
N PRO A 128 14.26 -3.01 7.29
CA PRO A 128 14.87 -4.25 6.83
C PRO A 128 14.21 -5.51 7.40
N MET A 129 13.51 -5.37 8.53
CA MET A 129 12.74 -6.45 9.14
C MET A 129 11.48 -6.73 8.30
N THR A 130 10.76 -5.68 7.91
CA THR A 130 9.60 -5.78 7.01
C THR A 130 10.00 -6.39 5.67
N ALA A 131 11.14 -5.97 5.08
CA ALA A 131 11.65 -6.57 3.83
C ALA A 131 11.83 -8.09 3.94
N ARG A 132 12.49 -8.55 5.02
CA ARG A 132 12.70 -9.98 5.28
C ARG A 132 11.38 -10.73 5.46
N GLY A 133 10.47 -10.19 6.27
CA GLY A 133 9.15 -10.79 6.47
C GLY A 133 8.34 -10.92 5.17
N LEU A 134 8.40 -9.92 4.29
CA LEU A 134 7.73 -9.98 2.98
C LEU A 134 8.34 -11.05 2.06
N ALA A 135 9.67 -11.20 2.07
CA ALA A 135 10.33 -12.25 1.30
C ALA A 135 9.98 -13.66 1.82
N GLU A 136 10.03 -13.85 3.14
CA GLU A 136 9.83 -15.15 3.78
C GLU A 136 8.36 -15.61 3.75
N HIS A 137 7.41 -14.68 3.96
CA HIS A 137 6.00 -15.03 4.19
C HIS A 137 5.06 -14.57 3.09
N TYR A 138 5.40 -13.53 2.34
CA TYR A 138 4.52 -12.93 1.33
C TYR A 138 4.97 -13.21 -0.10
N GLY A 139 6.10 -13.91 -0.30
CA GLY A 139 6.58 -14.31 -1.62
C GLY A 139 7.06 -13.14 -2.48
N VAL A 140 7.38 -12.01 -1.86
CA VAL A 140 7.94 -10.85 -2.55
C VAL A 140 9.42 -11.11 -2.83
N SER A 141 9.83 -11.05 -4.10
CA SER A 141 11.26 -11.19 -4.45
C SER A 141 12.08 -10.10 -3.78
N PRO A 142 13.22 -10.42 -3.11
CA PRO A 142 14.13 -9.42 -2.56
C PRO A 142 14.60 -8.38 -3.59
N ASP A 143 14.71 -8.77 -4.87
CA ASP A 143 15.11 -7.87 -5.96
C ASP A 143 14.04 -6.81 -6.28
N ASN A 144 12.78 -7.07 -5.89
CA ASN A 144 11.64 -6.18 -6.07
C ASN A 144 11.29 -5.40 -4.80
N VAL A 145 12.20 -5.36 -3.81
CA VAL A 145 12.02 -4.64 -2.55
C VAL A 145 13.07 -3.57 -2.39
N THR A 146 12.66 -2.37 -1.98
CA THR A 146 13.57 -1.32 -1.49
C THR A 146 13.23 -0.95 -0.07
N VAL A 147 14.24 -0.94 0.79
CA VAL A 147 14.11 -0.42 2.15
C VAL A 147 14.36 1.09 2.11
N ALA A 148 13.33 1.87 2.41
CA ALA A 148 13.42 3.31 2.62
C ALA A 148 13.19 3.59 4.11
N LEU A 149 14.29 3.76 4.86
CA LEU A 149 14.20 3.93 6.31
C LEU A 149 13.50 5.24 6.68
N PRO A 150 12.64 5.27 7.71
CA PRO A 150 12.20 6.53 8.30
C PRO A 150 13.40 7.27 8.87
N GLY A 151 13.44 8.59 8.66
CA GLY A 151 14.42 9.51 9.24
C GLY A 151 13.79 10.42 10.29
N THR A 152 14.64 11.11 11.03
CA THR A 152 14.26 12.15 12.02
C THR A 152 13.89 13.46 11.36
#